data_AF-A0A7M1MFM7-F1
#
_entry.id   AF-A0A7M1MFM7-F1
#
_cell.length_a   1.000
_cell.length_b   1.000
_cell.length_c   1.000
_cell.angle_alpha   90.00
_cell.angle_beta   90.00
_cell.angle_gamma   90.00
#
_symmetry.space_group_name_H-M   'P 1'
#
loop_
_entity.id
_entity.type
_entity.pdbx_description
1 polymer ?
#
loop_
_entity_poly.entity_id
_entity_poly.type
_entity_poly.pdbx_seq_one_letter_code
_entity_poly.pdbx_strand_id
1 'polypeptide(L)'
;MFSLTQSLEVAEHIDEKYAQNFIELLTLTSDVVLFSAAIPNQGGLEHINEQPPKYWANLFEKYDYLCFDIRNLFWENDKIDFWYRQNIFLYIHKDKINSLELPIKPTQNPMHIVHPEKLIGLLEAKTKKENEKNKGFRLYFRHPKKIFQGKK
;
A
#
# COMPACT_ATOMS: atom_id res chain seq x y z
N MET A 1 -9.42 -26.12 8.88
CA MET A 1 -8.92 -24.79 9.27
C MET A 1 -7.42 -24.77 9.02
N PHE A 2 -6.91 -23.72 8.39
CA PHE A 2 -5.49 -23.59 8.07
C PHE A 2 -4.72 -23.01 9.26
N SER A 3 -3.38 -23.12 9.24
CA SER A 3 -2.51 -22.52 10.25
C SER A 3 -2.26 -21.02 10.01
N LEU A 4 -2.38 -20.58 8.75
CA LEU A 4 -2.16 -19.20 8.33
C LEU A 4 -2.93 -18.95 7.03
N THR A 5 -3.58 -17.80 6.95
CA THR A 5 -4.14 -17.24 5.71
C THR A 5 -3.34 -16.02 5.30
N GLN A 6 -3.14 -15.81 4.00
CA GLN A 6 -2.38 -14.68 3.47
C GLN A 6 -3.16 -13.97 2.38
N SER A 7 -3.16 -12.65 2.41
CA SER A 7 -3.70 -11.78 1.36
C SER A 7 -2.84 -10.53 1.26
N LEU A 8 -2.02 -10.42 0.22
CA LEU A 8 -1.04 -9.34 0.07
C LEU A 8 -1.30 -8.56 -1.21
N GLU A 9 -1.52 -7.25 -1.10
CA GLU A 9 -1.85 -6.31 -2.20
C GLU A 9 -3.03 -6.82 -3.04
N VAL A 10 -4.15 -7.11 -2.36
CA VAL A 10 -5.40 -7.61 -2.99
C VAL A 10 -6.59 -6.70 -2.66
N ALA A 11 -6.74 -6.30 -1.41
CA ALA A 11 -7.97 -5.66 -0.93
C ALA A 11 -8.23 -4.29 -1.57
N GLU A 12 -7.17 -3.61 -2.02
CA GLU A 12 -7.23 -2.34 -2.75
C GLU A 12 -7.86 -2.46 -4.15
N HIS A 13 -7.94 -3.66 -4.70
CA HIS A 13 -8.59 -3.95 -5.99
C HIS A 13 -10.06 -4.36 -5.82
N ILE A 14 -10.54 -4.46 -4.59
CA ILE A 14 -11.91 -4.88 -4.27
C ILE A 14 -12.72 -3.63 -3.92
N ASP A 15 -13.88 -3.45 -4.56
CA ASP A 15 -14.82 -2.36 -4.26
C ASP A 15 -15.12 -2.32 -2.75
N GLU A 16 -15.05 -1.12 -2.15
CA GLU A 16 -15.18 -0.89 -0.71
C GLU A 16 -16.41 -1.56 -0.11
N LYS A 17 -17.52 -1.63 -0.86
CA LYS A 17 -18.76 -2.28 -0.40
C LYS A 17 -18.60 -3.79 -0.10
N TYR A 18 -17.58 -4.44 -0.66
CA TYR A 18 -17.26 -5.85 -0.44
C TYR A 18 -16.12 -6.04 0.57
N ALA A 19 -15.50 -4.97 1.08
CA ALA A 19 -14.37 -5.06 2.00
C ALA A 19 -14.70 -5.90 3.25
N GLN A 20 -15.88 -5.69 3.85
CA GLN A 20 -16.28 -6.46 5.03
C GLN A 20 -16.45 -7.96 4.72
N ASN A 21 -17.10 -8.31 3.60
CA ASN A 21 -17.24 -9.71 3.17
C ASN A 21 -15.88 -10.35 2.86
N PHE A 22 -14.94 -9.58 2.32
CA PHE A 22 -13.59 -10.07 2.07
C PHE A 22 -12.85 -10.39 3.38
N ILE A 23 -12.90 -9.49 4.37
CA ILE A 23 -12.31 -9.73 5.68
C ILE A 23 -12.96 -10.93 6.38
N GLU A 24 -14.30 -11.04 6.34
CA GLU A 24 -15.02 -12.21 6.84
C GLU A 24 -14.53 -13.52 6.23
N LEU A 25 -14.34 -13.56 4.90
CA LEU A 25 -13.82 -14.74 4.23
C LEU A 25 -12.43 -15.13 4.74
N LEU A 26 -11.54 -14.16 4.96
CA LEU A 26 -10.21 -14.43 5.50
C LEU A 26 -10.29 -14.99 6.93
N THR A 27 -11.12 -14.40 7.80
CA THR A 27 -11.24 -14.83 9.20
C THR A 27 -11.92 -16.19 9.36
N LEU A 28 -12.71 -16.64 8.38
CA LEU A 28 -13.27 -18.01 8.35
C LEU A 28 -12.23 -19.10 8.06
N THR A 29 -11.07 -18.74 7.51
CA THR A 29 -10.09 -19.73 7.03
C THR A 29 -8.98 -20.06 8.03
N SER A 30 -8.61 -19.11 8.90
CA SER A 30 -7.51 -19.23 9.85
C SER A 30 -7.60 -18.18 10.96
N ASP A 31 -7.26 -18.57 12.20
CA ASP A 31 -7.12 -17.65 13.35
C ASP A 31 -5.93 -16.68 13.23
N VAL A 32 -5.06 -16.90 12.24
CA VAL A 32 -3.89 -16.06 11.94
C VAL A 32 -3.97 -15.65 10.48
N VAL A 33 -3.96 -14.34 10.22
CA VAL A 33 -4.05 -13.75 8.88
C VAL A 33 -2.91 -12.75 8.67
N LEU A 34 -2.07 -12.99 7.67
CA LEU A 34 -1.10 -12.03 7.16
C LEU A 34 -1.75 -11.21 6.06
N PHE A 35 -1.84 -9.91 6.23
CA PHE A 35 -2.64 -9.04 5.36
C PHE A 35 -1.85 -7.82 4.92
N SER A 36 -1.97 -7.43 3.66
CA SER A 36 -1.56 -6.12 3.16
C SER A 36 -2.57 -5.57 2.15
N ALA A 37 -2.68 -4.25 2.12
CA ALA A 37 -3.43 -3.51 1.13
C ALA A 37 -2.84 -2.11 0.98
N ALA A 38 -2.86 -1.58 -0.23
CA ALA A 38 -2.39 -0.24 -0.53
C ALA A 38 -3.08 0.84 0.34
N ILE A 39 -2.27 1.75 0.89
CA ILE A 39 -2.74 2.93 1.63
C ILE A 39 -3.17 4.06 0.67
N PRO A 40 -3.98 5.04 1.12
CA PRO A 40 -4.46 6.13 0.28
C PRO A 40 -3.34 6.90 -0.43
N ASN A 41 -3.48 7.08 -1.73
CA ASN A 41 -2.55 7.71 -2.66
C ASN A 41 -1.24 6.93 -2.90
N GLN A 42 -1.18 5.65 -2.51
CA GLN A 42 -0.08 4.78 -2.93
C GLN A 42 -0.06 4.67 -4.46
N GLY A 43 -1.23 4.57 -5.08
CA GLY A 43 -1.40 4.29 -6.49
C GLY A 43 -0.94 2.88 -6.87
N GLY A 44 -1.21 2.52 -8.11
CA GLY A 44 -0.94 1.20 -8.66
C GLY A 44 -1.93 0.93 -9.79
N LEU A 45 -1.87 -0.27 -10.36
CA LEU A 45 -2.78 -0.64 -11.45
C LEU A 45 -4.15 -0.97 -10.84
N GLU A 46 -5.20 -0.23 -11.22
CA GLU A 46 -6.58 -0.53 -10.81
C GLU A 46 -6.79 -0.59 -9.29
N HIS A 47 -6.13 0.29 -8.54
CA HIS A 47 -6.44 0.50 -7.13
C HIS A 47 -7.73 1.31 -7.04
N ILE A 48 -8.78 0.70 -6.51
CA ILE A 48 -10.12 1.31 -6.37
C ILE A 48 -10.53 1.52 -4.92
N ASN A 49 -9.81 0.92 -3.97
CA ASN A 49 -10.14 0.93 -2.54
C ASN A 49 -8.88 1.03 -1.66
N GLU A 50 -8.09 2.07 -1.87
CA GLU A 50 -6.95 2.36 -1.01
C GLU A 50 -7.43 2.91 0.34
N GLN A 51 -7.11 2.23 1.43
CA GLN A 51 -7.66 2.53 2.76
C GLN A 51 -6.56 2.52 3.82
N PRO A 52 -6.66 3.38 4.86
CA PRO A 52 -5.64 3.45 5.90
C PRO A 52 -5.62 2.14 6.71
N PRO A 53 -4.48 1.74 7.33
CA PRO A 53 -4.40 0.52 8.14
C PRO A 53 -5.48 0.40 9.23
N LYS A 54 -5.90 1.53 9.81
CA LYS A 54 -6.96 1.58 10.82
C LYS A 54 -8.32 1.13 10.27
N TYR A 55 -8.62 1.41 9.00
CA TYR A 55 -9.86 0.94 8.36
C TYR A 55 -9.91 -0.59 8.36
N TRP A 56 -8.87 -1.24 7.85
CA TRP A 56 -8.77 -2.70 7.81
C TRP A 56 -8.77 -3.31 9.21
N ALA A 57 -8.03 -2.70 10.15
CA ALA A 57 -8.03 -3.15 11.54
C ALA A 57 -9.42 -3.09 12.20
N ASN A 58 -10.21 -2.05 11.93
CA ASN A 58 -11.58 -1.96 12.43
C ASN A 58 -12.49 -3.04 11.82
N LEU A 59 -12.25 -3.48 10.59
CA LEU A 59 -13.01 -4.59 9.99
C LEU A 59 -12.63 -5.92 10.64
N PHE A 60 -11.34 -6.20 10.85
CA PHE A 60 -10.87 -7.39 11.56
C PHE A 60 -11.36 -7.45 13.01
N GLU A 61 -11.40 -6.31 13.70
CA GLU A 61 -11.87 -6.21 15.09
C GLU A 61 -13.33 -6.67 15.26
N LYS A 62 -14.18 -6.47 14.26
CA LYS A 62 -15.58 -6.98 14.25
C LYS A 62 -15.65 -8.51 14.36
N TYR A 63 -14.57 -9.21 14.02
CA TYR A 63 -14.45 -10.67 14.07
C TYR A 63 -13.50 -11.14 15.18
N ASP A 64 -13.21 -10.30 16.18
CA ASP A 64 -12.33 -10.60 17.31
C ASP A 64 -10.84 -10.81 16.96
N TYR A 65 -10.38 -10.27 15.82
CA TYR A 65 -8.97 -10.26 15.44
C TYR A 65 -8.27 -8.98 15.89
N LEU A 66 -7.12 -9.12 16.54
CA LEU A 66 -6.28 -8.01 16.95
C LEU A 66 -5.18 -7.75 15.92
N CYS A 67 -4.89 -6.47 15.65
CA CYS A 67 -3.85 -6.04 14.73
C CYS A 67 -2.48 -5.99 15.41
N PHE A 68 -1.47 -6.60 14.79
CA PHE A 68 -0.07 -6.56 15.19
C PHE A 68 0.73 -5.86 14.08
N ASP A 69 1.33 -4.73 14.44
CA ASP A 69 2.24 -4.01 13.55
C ASP A 69 3.63 -4.63 13.63
N ILE A 70 3.97 -5.42 12.61
CA ILE A 70 5.23 -6.16 12.51
C ILE A 70 6.23 -5.49 11.56
N ARG A 71 5.90 -4.30 11.05
CA ARG A 71 6.68 -3.66 9.97
C ARG A 71 8.09 -3.30 10.41
N ASN A 72 8.28 -3.00 11.69
CA ASN A 72 9.59 -2.74 12.28
C ASN A 72 10.59 -3.91 12.11
N LEU A 73 10.11 -5.15 11.91
CA LEU A 73 10.96 -6.32 11.71
C LEU A 73 11.67 -6.33 10.35
N PHE A 74 11.12 -5.62 9.36
CA PHE A 74 11.61 -5.65 7.98
C PHE A 74 11.62 -4.28 7.28
N TRP A 75 11.37 -3.18 7.99
CA TRP A 75 11.29 -1.84 7.43
C TRP A 75 12.54 -1.44 6.62
N GLU A 76 13.73 -1.80 7.12
CA GLU A 76 15.01 -1.50 6.47
C GLU A 76 15.51 -2.62 5.53
N ASN A 77 14.71 -3.67 5.30
CA ASN A 77 15.11 -4.78 4.43
C ASN A 77 14.84 -4.44 2.95
N ASP A 78 15.87 -3.95 2.27
CA ASP A 78 15.84 -3.56 0.85
C ASP A 78 15.57 -4.71 -0.13
N LYS A 79 15.61 -5.96 0.32
CA LYS A 79 15.20 -7.14 -0.48
C LYS A 79 13.68 -7.30 -0.57
N ILE A 80 12.92 -6.52 0.20
CA ILE A 80 11.46 -6.52 0.20
C ILE A 80 11.03 -5.19 -0.40
N ASP A 81 10.18 -5.22 -1.42
CA ASP A 81 9.68 -4.00 -2.03
C ASP A 81 8.97 -3.11 -1.00
N PHE A 82 9.11 -1.78 -1.15
CA PHE A 82 8.64 -0.84 -0.14
C PHE A 82 7.14 -0.96 0.16
N TRP A 83 6.31 -1.32 -0.83
CA TRP A 83 4.86 -1.45 -0.65
C TRP A 83 4.52 -2.59 0.32
N TYR A 84 5.22 -3.73 0.24
CA TYR A 84 5.08 -4.80 1.23
C TYR A 84 5.56 -4.37 2.61
N ARG A 85 6.72 -3.70 2.70
CA ARG A 85 7.24 -3.18 3.98
C ARG A 85 6.29 -2.20 4.66
N GLN A 86 5.59 -1.42 3.86
CA GLN A 86 4.66 -0.39 4.30
C GLN A 86 3.30 -0.95 4.75
N ASN A 87 2.79 -1.96 4.04
CA ASN A 87 1.38 -2.33 4.09
C ASN A 87 1.10 -3.63 4.87
N ILE A 88 2.11 -4.43 5.20
CA ILE A 88 1.92 -5.71 5.88
C ILE A 88 1.61 -5.52 7.37
N PHE A 89 0.52 -6.15 7.81
CA PHE A 89 0.13 -6.33 9.20
C PHE A 89 -0.24 -7.79 9.46
N LEU A 90 -0.12 -8.21 10.72
CA LEU A 90 -0.56 -9.52 11.16
C LEU A 90 -1.83 -9.37 12.01
N TYR A 91 -2.86 -10.15 11.70
CA TYR A 91 -4.12 -10.17 12.43
C TYR A 91 -4.30 -11.53 13.09
N ILE A 92 -4.58 -11.53 14.38
CA ILE A 92 -4.66 -12.77 15.17
C ILE A 92 -5.93 -12.75 16.00
N HIS A 93 -6.71 -13.82 15.92
CA HIS A 93 -7.89 -14.01 16.76
C HIS A 93 -7.49 -13.96 18.24
N LYS A 94 -8.25 -13.24 19.07
CA LYS A 94 -7.92 -12.99 20.48
C LYS A 94 -7.62 -14.26 21.29
N ASP A 95 -8.29 -15.37 20.96
CA ASP A 95 -8.13 -16.66 21.65
C ASP A 95 -6.79 -17.36 21.36
N LYS A 96 -6.06 -16.97 20.30
CA LYS A 96 -4.76 -17.56 19.94
C LYS A 96 -3.56 -16.81 20.49
N ILE A 97 -3.74 -15.59 20.99
CA ILE A 97 -2.62 -14.71 21.39
C ILE A 97 -1.72 -15.38 22.44
N ASN A 98 -2.31 -16.00 23.45
CA ASN A 98 -1.56 -16.65 24.53
C ASN A 98 -0.75 -17.87 24.05
N SER A 99 -1.09 -18.45 22.90
CA SER A 99 -0.38 -19.62 22.36
C SER A 99 0.82 -19.28 21.48
N LEU A 100 0.97 -18.02 21.06
CA LEU A 100 1.96 -17.60 20.06
C LEU A 100 3.17 -16.86 20.63
N GLU A 101 3.20 -16.57 21.95
CA GLU A 101 4.31 -15.89 22.65
C GLU A 101 4.96 -14.74 21.85
N LEU A 102 4.14 -13.84 21.30
CA LEU A 102 4.64 -12.78 20.44
C LEU A 102 5.30 -11.66 21.27
N PRO A 103 6.51 -11.19 20.89
CA PRO A 103 7.18 -10.08 21.58
C PRO A 103 6.55 -8.72 21.26
N ILE A 104 5.61 -8.68 20.33
CA ILE A 104 4.92 -7.48 19.85
C ILE A 104 3.51 -7.47 20.43
N LYS A 105 3.08 -6.32 20.95
CA LYS A 105 1.72 -6.14 21.46
C LYS A 105 0.78 -5.73 20.33
N PRO A 106 -0.50 -6.14 20.39
CA PRO A 106 -1.47 -5.64 19.44
C PRO A 106 -1.66 -4.13 19.59
N THR A 107 -2.01 -3.46 18.49
CA THR A 107 -2.35 -2.04 18.46
C THR A 107 -3.77 -1.85 17.95
N GLN A 108 -4.53 -0.99 18.64
CA GLN A 108 -5.83 -0.54 18.12
C GLN A 108 -5.65 0.55 17.06
N ASN A 109 -4.50 1.23 17.03
CA ASN A 109 -4.27 2.38 16.15
C ASN A 109 -2.99 2.13 15.32
N PRO A 110 -3.03 1.22 14.33
CA PRO A 110 -1.89 1.02 13.43
C PRO A 110 -1.59 2.32 12.68
N MET A 111 -0.33 2.75 12.74
CA MET A 111 0.06 4.03 12.17
C MET A 111 0.03 3.99 10.64
N HIS A 112 -0.54 5.03 10.04
CA HIS A 112 -0.52 5.26 8.60
C HIS A 112 0.84 5.90 8.23
N ILE A 113 1.79 5.06 7.83
CA ILE A 113 3.17 5.46 7.53
C ILE A 113 3.41 5.31 6.03
N VAL A 114 4.03 6.31 5.42
CA VAL A 114 4.50 6.24 4.03
C VAL A 114 5.99 5.94 4.04
N HIS A 115 6.41 4.92 3.30
CA HIS A 115 7.82 4.55 3.21
C HIS A 115 8.63 5.63 2.46
N PRO A 116 9.85 5.99 2.90
CA PRO A 116 10.66 7.03 2.24
C PRO A 116 10.91 6.79 0.75
N GLU A 117 11.08 5.53 0.33
CA GLU A 117 11.28 5.17 -1.08
C GLU A 117 10.10 5.58 -1.97
N LYS A 118 8.86 5.56 -1.44
CA LYS A 118 7.70 6.07 -2.17
C LYS A 118 7.83 7.56 -2.45
N LEU A 119 8.23 8.33 -1.43
CA LEU A 119 8.43 9.77 -1.56
C LEU A 119 9.56 10.10 -2.54
N ILE A 120 10.70 9.40 -2.42
CA ILE A 120 11.85 9.57 -3.31
C ILE A 120 11.45 9.27 -4.75
N GLY A 121 10.78 8.14 -5.01
CA GLY A 121 10.32 7.79 -6.36
C GLY A 121 9.36 8.83 -6.96
N LEU A 122 8.49 9.45 -6.16
CA LEU A 122 7.63 10.54 -6.60
C LEU A 122 8.43 11.80 -6.99
N LEU A 123 9.45 12.15 -6.20
CA LEU A 123 10.32 13.29 -6.50
C LEU A 123 11.12 13.06 -7.79
N GLU A 124 11.72 11.88 -7.95
CA GLU A 124 12.46 11.52 -9.16
C GLU A 124 11.57 11.56 -10.41
N ALA A 125 10.34 11.05 -10.31
CA ALA A 125 9.38 11.08 -11.41
C ALA A 125 9.00 12.51 -11.81
N LYS A 126 8.81 13.42 -10.83
CA LYS A 126 8.55 14.84 -11.08
C LYS A 126 9.74 15.50 -11.78
N THR A 127 10.95 15.31 -11.27
CA THR A 127 12.17 15.88 -11.87
C THR A 127 12.39 15.37 -13.29
N LYS A 128 12.14 14.08 -13.58
CA LYS A 128 12.20 13.53 -14.93
C LYS A 128 11.20 14.20 -15.88
N LYS A 129 9.93 14.35 -15.47
CA LYS A 129 8.89 15.04 -16.26
C LYS A 129 9.24 16.50 -16.55
N GLU A 130 9.77 17.23 -15.57
CA GLU A 130 10.22 18.62 -15.76
C GLU A 130 11.38 18.71 -16.75
N ASN A 131 12.36 17.82 -16.64
CA ASN A 131 13.48 17.76 -17.56
C ASN A 131 13.06 17.42 -19.00
N GLU A 132 12.11 16.50 -19.19
CA GLU A 132 11.54 16.18 -20.50
C GLU A 132 10.78 17.36 -21.11
N LYS A 133 9.96 18.05 -20.31
CA LYS A 133 9.26 19.27 -20.73
C LYS A 133 10.26 20.34 -21.18
N ASN A 134 11.32 20.56 -20.41
CA ASN A 134 12.38 21.52 -20.73
C ASN A 134 13.19 21.12 -21.98
N LYS A 135 13.41 19.81 -22.23
CA LYS A 135 13.99 19.32 -23.48
C LYS A 135 13.09 19.62 -24.68
N GLY A 136 11.78 19.40 -24.57
CA GLY A 136 10.81 19.75 -25.60
C GLY A 136 10.82 21.24 -25.95
N PHE A 137 10.83 22.11 -24.93
CA PHE A 137 11.01 23.55 -25.13
C PHE A 137 12.35 23.89 -25.80
N ARG A 138 13.47 23.31 -25.35
CA ARG A 138 14.79 23.53 -25.98
C ARG A 138 14.85 23.07 -27.44
N LEU A 139 14.20 21.96 -27.79
CA LEU A 139 14.06 21.53 -29.20
C LEU A 139 13.25 22.54 -30.00
N TYR A 140 12.13 23.03 -29.44
CA TYR A 140 11.29 24.05 -30.08
C TYR A 140 12.06 25.36 -30.36
N PHE A 141 12.87 25.82 -29.40
CA PHE A 141 13.72 27.01 -29.58
C PHE A 141 14.92 26.77 -30.52
N ARG A 142 15.36 25.53 -30.71
CA ARG A 142 16.42 25.17 -31.67
C ARG A 142 15.90 24.99 -33.10
N HIS A 143 14.62 24.69 -33.26
CA HIS A 143 13.93 24.64 -34.55
C HIS A 143 12.70 25.55 -34.51
N PRO A 144 12.87 26.88 -34.37
CA PRO A 144 11.78 27.79 -34.61
C PRO A 144 11.43 27.62 -36.09
N LYS A 145 10.38 26.84 -36.40
CA LYS A 145 9.91 26.71 -37.77
C LYS A 145 9.74 28.13 -38.29
N LYS A 146 10.35 28.38 -39.45
CA LYS A 146 10.08 29.50 -40.35
C LYS A 146 8.57 29.57 -40.61
N ILE A 147 7.82 30.17 -39.70
CA ILE A 147 6.41 30.47 -39.87
C ILE A 147 6.40 31.95 -40.26
N PHE A 148 5.88 32.22 -41.46
CA PHE A 148 5.86 33.51 -42.19
C PHE A 148 7.10 33.86 -43.03
N GLN A 149 7.35 33.09 -44.09
CA GLN A 149 7.73 33.70 -45.37
C GLN A 149 6.91 33.06 -46.49
N GLY A 150 6.03 33.86 -47.10
CA GLY A 150 5.48 33.60 -48.43
C GLY A 150 4.00 33.21 -48.48
N LYS A 151 3.12 34.22 -48.57
CA LYS A 151 2.18 34.31 -49.70
C LYS A 151 2.17 35.77 -50.16
N LYS A 152 2.66 35.97 -51.39
CA LYS A 152 2.46 37.18 -52.20
C LYS A 152 0.98 37.33 -52.52
#